data_AF-A0A0P9HB81-F1
#
_entry.id   AF-A0A0P9HB81-F1
#
_cell.length_a   1.000
_cell.length_b   1.000
_cell.length_c   1.000
_cell.angle_alpha   90.00
_cell.angle_beta   90.00
_cell.angle_gamma   90.00
#
_symmetry.space_group_name_H-M   'P 1'
#
loop_
_entity.id
_entity.type
_entity.pdbx_description
1 polymer ?
#
loop_
_entity_poly.entity_id
_entity_poly.type
_entity_poly.pdbx_seq_one_letter_code
_entity_poly.pdbx_strand_id
1 'polypeptide(L)'
;MQPMRRESPYPMVPIDEARRIITTHAVPLGAEECDSLSAEGRVLAEDVYADAPLPDVQKSAVDGYALLAGDGLAARRVLAEITAGADALAGAAVPP
;
A
#
# COMPACT_ATOMS: atom_id res chain seq x y z
N MET A 1 -10.13 -43.66 -43.74
CA MET A 1 -9.60 -43.44 -42.37
C MET A 1 -8.16 -42.99 -42.48
N GLN A 2 -7.85 -41.76 -42.08
CA GLN A 2 -6.46 -41.28 -42.02
C GLN A 2 -5.75 -41.99 -40.85
N PRO A 3 -4.56 -42.58 -41.05
CA PRO A 3 -3.85 -43.27 -39.98
C PRO A 3 -3.52 -42.27 -38.85
N MET A 4 -3.75 -42.67 -37.59
CA MET A 4 -3.34 -41.88 -36.42
C MET A 4 -1.83 -41.70 -36.44
N ARG A 5 -1.35 -40.44 -36.54
CA ARG A 5 0.08 -40.14 -36.42
C ARG A 5 0.50 -40.37 -34.97
N ARG A 6 1.38 -41.35 -34.75
CA ARG A 6 1.92 -41.72 -33.42
C ARG A 6 3.14 -40.88 -33.02
N GLU A 7 3.64 -40.07 -33.95
CA GLU A 7 4.84 -39.26 -33.77
C GLU A 7 4.51 -37.80 -34.10
N SER A 8 5.03 -36.90 -33.27
CA SER A 8 4.91 -35.46 -33.49
C SER A 8 5.64 -35.07 -34.79
N PRO A 9 5.03 -34.26 -35.67
CA PRO A 9 5.74 -33.68 -36.81
C PRO A 9 6.74 -32.59 -36.41
N TYR A 10 6.72 -32.16 -35.15
CA TYR A 10 7.60 -31.11 -34.63
C TYR A 10 8.77 -31.72 -33.87
N PRO A 11 10.00 -31.21 -34.10
CA PRO A 11 11.18 -31.67 -33.40
C PRO A 11 11.11 -31.31 -31.91
N MET A 12 11.73 -32.14 -31.07
CA MET A 12 11.91 -31.83 -29.65
C MET A 12 12.89 -30.67 -29.50
N VAL A 13 12.50 -29.63 -28.77
CA VAL A 13 13.36 -28.50 -28.45
C VAL A 13 13.86 -28.60 -27.00
N PRO A 14 15.08 -28.12 -26.70
CA PRO A 14 15.54 -27.99 -25.32
C PRO A 14 14.63 -27.07 -24.51
N ILE A 15 14.58 -27.27 -23.19
CA ILE A 15 13.71 -26.50 -22.28
C ILE A 15 13.96 -24.99 -22.40
N ASP A 16 15.21 -24.55 -22.50
CA ASP A 16 15.54 -23.12 -22.60
C ASP A 16 15.04 -22.49 -23.90
N GLU A 17 15.05 -23.26 -24.99
CA GLU A 17 14.47 -22.85 -26.27
C GLU A 17 12.95 -22.75 -26.17
N ALA A 18 12.30 -23.77 -25.57
CA ALA A 18 10.85 -23.75 -25.35
C ALA A 18 10.41 -22.53 -24.53
N ARG A 19 11.14 -22.23 -23.45
CA ARG A 19 10.88 -21.05 -22.61
C ARG A 19 11.03 -19.76 -23.40
N ARG A 20 12.09 -19.62 -24.20
CA ARG A 20 12.28 -18.45 -25.05
C ARG A 20 11.14 -18.28 -26.06
N ILE A 21 10.73 -19.35 -26.72
CA ILE A 21 9.59 -19.32 -27.66
C ILE A 21 8.32 -18.87 -26.94
N ILE A 22 7.99 -19.47 -25.80
CA ILE A 22 6.79 -19.13 -25.03
C ILE A 22 6.79 -17.66 -24.64
N THR A 23 7.87 -17.17 -24.00
CA THR A 23 7.94 -15.78 -23.55
C THR A 23 7.99 -14.77 -24.70
N THR A 24 8.53 -15.15 -25.86
CA THR A 24 8.56 -14.30 -27.06
C THR A 24 7.17 -14.12 -27.67
N HIS A 25 6.30 -15.13 -27.57
CA HIS A 25 4.95 -15.08 -28.12
C HIS A 25 3.87 -14.68 -27.11
N ALA A 26 4.16 -14.79 -25.80
CA ALA A 26 3.26 -14.35 -24.75
C ALA A 26 3.36 -12.82 -24.59
N VAL A 27 2.31 -12.11 -24.98
CA VAL A 27 2.20 -10.66 -24.79
C VAL A 27 1.39 -10.37 -23.52
N PRO A 28 1.81 -9.43 -22.66
CA PRO A 28 1.00 -8.97 -21.55
C PRO A 28 -0.40 -8.53 -22.02
N LEU A 29 -1.41 -8.78 -21.20
CA LEU A 29 -2.74 -8.24 -21.44
C LEU A 29 -2.75 -6.72 -21.26
N GLY A 30 -3.76 -6.06 -21.81
CA GLY A 30 -3.98 -4.63 -21.57
C GLY A 30 -4.30 -4.34 -20.11
N ALA A 31 -4.18 -3.06 -19.73
CA ALA A 31 -4.61 -2.58 -18.43
C ALA A 31 -6.12 -2.30 -18.42
N GLU A 32 -6.75 -2.48 -17.26
CA GLU A 32 -8.13 -2.08 -17.01
C GLU A 32 -8.23 -1.47 -15.61
N GLU A 33 -9.17 -0.55 -15.42
CA GLU A 33 -9.51 -0.05 -14.09
C GLU A 33 -10.37 -1.09 -13.35
N CYS A 34 -10.09 -1.24 -12.06
CA CYS A 34 -10.88 -2.10 -11.19
C CYS A 34 -10.97 -1.49 -9.79
N ASP A 35 -11.98 -1.91 -9.02
CA ASP A 35 -12.12 -1.51 -7.63
C ASP A 35 -10.97 -2.07 -6.79
N SER A 36 -10.45 -1.27 -5.84
CA SER A 36 -9.30 -1.64 -5.03
C SER A 36 -9.56 -2.88 -4.16
N LEU A 37 -10.81 -3.13 -3.76
CA LEU A 37 -11.19 -4.34 -3.01
C LEU A 37 -11.22 -5.60 -3.89
N SER A 38 -11.23 -5.43 -5.22
CA SER A 38 -11.21 -6.51 -6.22
C SER A 38 -9.85 -6.67 -6.89
N ALA A 39 -8.83 -5.94 -6.42
CA ALA A 39 -7.50 -5.91 -7.03
C ALA A 39 -6.58 -7.06 -6.58
N GLU A 40 -7.00 -7.90 -5.62
CA GLU A 40 -6.19 -9.01 -5.10
C GLU A 40 -5.77 -9.97 -6.23
N GLY A 41 -4.47 -10.27 -6.31
CA GLY A 41 -3.88 -11.15 -7.33
C GLY A 41 -3.63 -10.50 -8.70
N ARG A 42 -3.99 -9.23 -8.89
CA ARG A 42 -3.64 -8.46 -10.11
C ARG A 42 -2.25 -7.85 -10.01
N VAL A 43 -1.72 -7.40 -11.16
CA VAL A 43 -0.46 -6.67 -11.27
C VAL A 43 -0.77 -5.21 -11.59
N LEU A 44 -0.14 -4.28 -10.86
CA LEU A 44 -0.29 -2.85 -11.10
C LEU A 44 0.22 -2.48 -12.50
N ALA A 45 -0.58 -1.70 -13.23
CA ALA A 45 -0.20 -1.19 -14.54
C ALA A 45 0.68 0.08 -14.45
N GLU A 46 0.66 0.76 -13.31
CA GLU A 46 1.41 2.00 -13.03
C GLU A 46 1.80 2.11 -11.55
N ASP A 47 2.71 3.03 -11.26
CA ASP A 47 3.12 3.35 -9.89
C ASP A 47 2.00 4.08 -9.14
N VAL A 48 1.83 3.76 -7.86
CA VAL A 48 0.83 4.40 -6.97
C VAL A 48 1.56 5.28 -5.96
N TYR A 49 1.14 6.54 -5.86
CA TYR A 49 1.71 7.53 -4.94
C TYR A 49 0.69 7.96 -3.89
N ALA A 50 1.16 8.36 -2.71
CA ALA A 50 0.30 8.95 -1.68
C ALA A 50 0.09 10.44 -1.99
N ASP A 51 -1.17 10.89 -2.00
CA ASP A 51 -1.51 12.29 -2.27
C ASP A 51 -1.17 13.22 -1.10
N ALA A 52 -0.98 12.67 0.10
CA ALA A 52 -0.73 13.42 1.33
C ALA A 52 0.11 12.60 2.33
N PRO A 53 0.85 13.27 3.23
CA PRO A 53 1.54 12.58 4.32
C PRO A 53 0.54 11.93 5.29
N LEU A 54 0.97 10.82 5.89
CA LEU A 54 0.24 10.14 6.94
C LEU A 54 1.15 9.95 8.17
N PRO A 55 0.78 10.44 9.36
CA PRO A 55 -0.45 11.18 9.67
C PRO A 55 -0.46 12.61 9.08
N ASP A 56 -1.66 13.10 8.78
CA ASP A 56 -1.94 14.43 8.25
C ASP A 56 -1.62 15.57 9.23
N VAL A 57 -1.71 15.28 10.54
CA VAL A 57 -1.33 16.16 11.65
C VAL A 57 -0.50 15.39 12.66
N GLN A 58 0.15 16.10 13.60
CA GLN A 58 0.81 15.45 14.73
C GLN A 58 -0.23 14.73 15.58
N LYS A 59 -0.16 13.40 15.63
CA LYS A 59 -1.04 12.53 16.41
C LYS A 59 -0.25 11.89 17.53
N SER A 60 -0.88 11.70 18.68
CA SER A 60 -0.29 10.91 19.76
C SER A 60 -0.23 9.45 19.33
N ALA A 61 0.90 8.78 19.60
CA ALA A 61 1.07 7.35 19.41
C ALA A 61 0.53 6.53 20.60
N VAL A 62 0.22 7.20 21.72
CA VAL A 62 -0.19 6.58 22.98
C VAL A 62 -1.32 7.37 23.63
N ASP A 63 -2.04 6.72 24.53
CA ASP A 63 -2.93 7.41 25.45
C ASP A 63 -2.09 8.07 26.56
N GLY A 64 -2.19 9.39 26.71
CA GLY A 64 -1.38 10.12 27.65
C GLY A 64 -1.54 11.63 27.59
N TYR A 65 -0.56 12.35 28.12
CA TYR A 65 -0.56 13.81 28.21
C TYR A 65 0.49 14.42 27.28
N ALA A 66 0.11 15.48 26.57
CA ALA A 66 1.06 16.31 25.85
C ALA A 66 1.86 17.17 26.84
N LEU A 67 3.18 16.97 26.88
CA LEU A 67 4.09 17.64 27.80
C LEU A 67 5.25 18.28 27.03
N LEU A 68 5.78 19.39 27.54
CA LEU A 68 7.08 19.88 27.09
C LEU A 68 8.18 19.04 27.74
N ALA A 69 9.04 18.44 26.92
CA ALA A 69 10.10 17.54 27.39
C ALA A 69 11.09 18.22 28.35
N GLY A 70 11.30 19.53 28.23
CA GLY A 70 12.25 20.30 29.05
C GLY A 70 11.79 20.59 30.49
N ASP A 71 10.50 20.47 30.79
CA ASP A 71 9.91 20.87 32.08
C ASP A 71 10.16 19.85 33.22
N GLY A 72 10.74 18.69 32.93
CA GLY A 72 11.06 17.67 33.93
C GLY A 72 9.84 16.99 34.56
N LEU A 73 10.04 16.44 35.77
CA LEU A 73 9.09 15.55 36.48
C LEU A 73 8.21 16.25 37.52
N ALA A 74 8.15 17.58 37.52
CA ALA A 74 7.30 18.31 38.45
C ALA A 74 5.81 17.99 38.22
N ALA A 75 4.99 18.13 39.26
CA ALA A 75 3.55 17.98 39.15
C ALA A 75 2.94 19.04 38.22
N ARG A 76 1.95 18.65 37.42
CA ARG A 76 1.34 19.52 36.40
C ARG A 76 -0.17 19.54 36.52
N ARG A 77 -0.76 20.66 36.09
CA ARG A 77 -2.20 20.80 35.93
C ARG A 77 -2.59 20.42 34.50
N VAL A 78 -3.60 19.57 34.37
CA VAL A 78 -4.23 19.27 33.07
C VAL A 78 -5.05 20.47 32.63
N LEU A 79 -4.76 20.99 31.43
CA LEU A 79 -5.43 22.18 30.89
C LEU A 79 -6.64 21.81 30.03
N ALA A 80 -6.50 20.78 29.21
CA ALA A 80 -7.52 20.33 28.27
C ALA A 80 -7.36 18.83 27.97
N GLU A 81 -8.43 18.25 27.44
CA GLU A 81 -8.45 16.91 26.86
C GLU A 81 -8.76 17.04 25.37
N ILE A 82 -7.96 16.40 24.52
CA ILE A 82 -8.11 16.45 23.06
C ILE A 82 -8.38 15.02 22.59
N THR A 83 -9.56 14.81 22.00
CA THR A 83 -9.98 13.51 21.45
C THR A 83 -9.74 13.45 19.94
N ALA A 84 -9.80 12.24 19.37
CA ALA A 84 -9.60 12.04 17.94
C ALA A 84 -10.61 12.87 17.12
N GLY A 85 -10.11 13.62 16.13
CA GLY A 85 -10.93 14.49 15.27
C GLY A 85 -11.29 15.85 15.88
N ALA A 86 -10.94 16.13 17.13
CA ALA A 86 -11.09 17.45 17.72
C ALA A 86 -9.98 18.40 17.27
N ASP A 87 -10.31 19.67 17.07
CA ASP A 87 -9.33 20.72 16.80
C ASP A 87 -8.68 21.17 18.12
N ALA A 88 -7.37 20.93 18.24
CA ALA A 88 -6.59 21.25 19.44
C ALA A 88 -6.64 22.75 19.82
N LEU A 89 -6.94 23.63 18.87
CA LEU A 89 -6.93 25.09 19.06
C LEU A 89 -8.26 25.67 19.57
N ALA A 90 -9.35 24.89 19.60
CA ALA A 90 -10.66 25.39 20.02
C ALA A 90 -10.84 25.50 21.55
N GLY A 91 -9.96 24.88 22.34
CA GLY A 91 -10.13 24.76 23.80
C GLY A 91 -9.00 25.32 24.67
N ALA A 92 -7.86 25.72 24.12
CA ALA A 92 -6.69 26.11 24.89
C ALA A 92 -6.54 27.64 25.02
N ALA A 93 -7.48 28.30 25.70
CA ALA A 93 -7.17 29.58 26.30
C ALA A 93 -6.24 29.31 27.49
N VAL A 94 -4.94 29.55 27.34
CA VAL A 94 -3.98 29.49 28.44
C VAL A 94 -4.24 30.70 29.35
N PRO A 95 -4.74 30.54 30.59
CA PRO A 95 -4.77 31.65 31.53
C PRO A 95 -3.32 32.03 31.91
N PRO A 96 -3.07 33.31 32.28
CA PRO A 96 -1.73 33.81 32.58
C PRO A 96 -1.04 33.07 33.73
#